data_AF-A0A836QSM5-F1
#
_entry.id   AF-A0A836QSM5-F1
#
_cell.length_a   1.000
_cell.length_b   1.000
_cell.length_c   1.000
_cell.angle_alpha   90.00
_cell.angle_beta   90.00
_cell.angle_gamma   90.00
#
_symmetry.space_group_name_H-M   'P 1'
#
loop_
_entity.id
_entity.type
_entity.pdbx_description
1 polymer ?
#
loop_
_entity_poly.entity_id
_entity_poly.type
_entity_poly.pdbx_seq_one_letter_code
_entity_poly.pdbx_strand_id
1 'polypeptide(L)' 'MPYGSLRDFVERLEKSGELVRVSEPVSPVLEMTEIQTRLLAQQGPAVLFENVVDS' A
#
# COMPACT_ATOMS: atom_id res chain seq x y z
N MET A 1 -10.72 -14.87 13.35
CA MET A 1 -10.05 -14.17 14.46
C MET A 1 -9.77 -12.74 14.00
N PRO A 2 -10.02 -11.72 14.83
CA PRO A 2 -9.51 -10.38 14.54
C PRO A 2 -7.98 -10.43 14.45
N TYR A 3 -7.39 -9.60 13.59
CA TYR A 3 -5.95 -9.43 13.54
C TYR A 3 -5.46 -8.82 14.87
N GLY A 4 -4.33 -9.27 15.40
CA GLY A 4 -3.77 -8.75 16.65
C GLY A 4 -3.22 -7.34 16.50
N SER A 5 -2.84 -6.96 15.28
CA SER A 5 -2.41 -5.61 14.92
C SER A 5 -2.60 -5.33 13.43
N LEU A 6 -2.42 -4.07 13.02
CA LEU A 6 -2.33 -3.72 11.60
C LEU A 6 -1.15 -4.42 10.92
N ARG A 7 -0.04 -4.66 11.64
CA ARG A 7 1.14 -5.36 11.10
C ARG A 7 0.79 -6.82 10.78
N ASP A 8 0.05 -7.48 11.66
CA ASP A 8 -0.43 -8.85 11.45
C ASP A 8 -1.33 -8.94 10.21
N PHE A 9 -2.15 -7.91 9.97
CA PHE A 9 -2.97 -7.82 8.78
C PHE A 9 -2.14 -7.61 7.51
N VAL A 10 -1.16 -6.71 7.54
CA VAL A 10 -0.23 -6.46 6.42
C VAL A 10 0.55 -7.72 6.08
N GLU A 11 1.08 -8.45 7.07
CA GLU A 11 1.76 -9.74 6.85
C GLU A 11 0.84 -10.78 6.21
N ARG A 12 -0.45 -10.79 6.56
CA ARG A 12 -1.42 -11.69 5.95
C ARG A 12 -1.59 -11.37 4.46
N LEU A 13 -1.74 -10.09 4.11
CA LEU A 13 -1.87 -9.66 2.71
C LEU A 13 -0.61 -9.98 1.89
N GLU A 14 0.57 -9.82 2.49
CA GLU A 14 1.84 -10.20 1.84
C GLU A 14 1.92 -11.72 1.58
N LYS A 15 1.55 -12.54 2.58
CA LYS A 15 1.52 -14.00 2.44
C LYS A 15 0.50 -14.50 1.42
N SER A 16 -0.60 -13.77 1.20
CA SER A 16 -1.61 -14.11 0.18
C SER A 16 -1.30 -13.54 -1.21
N GLY A 17 -0.25 -12.74 -1.37
CA GLY A 17 0.08 -12.07 -2.63
C GLY A 17 -0.87 -10.92 -2.96
N GLU A 18 -1.61 -10.40 -1.98
CA GLU A 18 -2.57 -9.30 -2.11
C GLU A 18 -1.95 -7.93 -1.76
N LEU A 19 -0.67 -7.90 -1.39
CA LEU A 19 0.08 -6.68 -1.07
C LEU A 19 1.24 -6.47 -2.04
N VAL A 20 1.39 -5.23 -2.52
CA VAL A 20 2.58 -4.75 -3.24
C VAL A 20 3.29 -3.69 -2.40
N ARG A 21 4.61 -3.77 -2.33
CA ARG A 21 5.46 -2.78 -1.66
C ARG A 21 6.10 -1.87 -2.71
N VAL A 22 6.09 -0.57 -2.45
CA VAL A 22 6.71 0.45 -3.30
C VAL A 22 7.87 1.04 -2.52
N SER A 23 9.08 0.81 -3.02
CA SER A 23 10.33 1.23 -2.37
C SER A 23 10.88 2.54 -2.93
N GLU A 24 10.42 2.89 -4.12
CA GLU A 24 10.68 4.15 -4.79
C GLU A 24 10.18 5.32 -3.95
N PRO A 25 10.88 6.47 -3.94
CA PRO A 25 10.39 7.68 -3.29
C PRO A 25 9.04 8.10 -3.87
N VAL A 26 8.02 8.29 -3.02
CA VAL A 26 6.69 8.76 -3.44
C VAL A 26 6.30 10.01 -2.64
N SER A 27 5.77 11.01 -3.33
CA SER A 27 5.24 12.22 -2.72
C SER A 27 3.89 11.98 -2.03
N PRO A 28 3.70 12.44 -0.79
CA PRO A 28 2.38 12.43 -0.16
C PRO A 28 1.43 13.46 -0.81
N VAL A 29 1.97 14.40 -1.61
CA VAL A 29 1.19 15.44 -2.26
C VAL A 29 0.75 14.96 -3.64
N LEU A 30 -0.52 14.55 -3.73
CA LEU A 30 -1.23 14.11 -4.94
C LEU A 30 -0.75 12.78 -5.55
N GLU A 31 0.55 12.46 -5.51
CA GLU A 31 1.10 11.24 -6.13
C GLU A 31 0.58 9.96 -5.45
N MET A 32 0.72 9.83 -4.13
CA MET A 32 0.17 8.69 -3.38
C MET A 32 -1.34 8.50 -3.64
N THR A 33 -2.09 9.60 -3.69
CA THR A 33 -3.55 9.59 -3.88
C THR A 33 -3.94 9.17 -5.30
N GLU A 34 -3.19 9.60 -6.32
CA GLU A 34 -3.38 9.17 -7.71
C GLU A 34 -3.09 7.68 -7.87
N ILE A 35 -2.01 7.17 -7.26
CA ILE A 35 -1.68 5.73 -7.26
C ILE A 35 -2.85 4.95 -6.65
N GLN A 36 -3.34 5.37 -5.49
CA GLN A 36 -4.47 4.71 -4.84
C GLN A 36 -5.76 4.77 -5.68
N THR A 37 -6.04 5.90 -6.34
CA THR A 37 -7.18 6.07 -7.25
C THR A 37 -7.14 5.07 -8.39
N ARG A 38 -5.98 4.90 -9.03
CA ARG A 38 -5.80 3.93 -10.12
C ARG A 38 -5.92 2.48 -9.66
N LEU A 39 -5.41 2.16 -8.47
CA LEU A 39 -5.53 0.82 -7.89
C LEU A 39 -7.00 0.49 -7.61
N LEU A 40 -7.76 1.41 -7.02
CA LEU A 40 -9.19 1.21 -6.77
C LEU A 40 -9.98 0.99 -8.07
N ALA A 41 -9.73 1.82 -9.09
CA ALA A 41 -10.40 1.69 -10.40
C ALA A 41 -10.11 0.35 -11.09
N GLN A 42 -8.92 -0.21 -10.87
CA GLN A 42 -8.48 -1.47 -11.47
C GLN A 42 -8.72 -2.69 -10.57
N GLN A 43 -9.32 -2.51 -9.39
CA GLN A 43 -9.42 -3.56 -8.37
C GLN A 43 -8.04 -4.19 -8.06
N GLY A 44 -7.02 -3.34 -8.03
CA GLY A 44 -5.63 -3.72 -7.80
C GLY A 44 -5.33 -4.13 -6.35
N PRO A 45 -4.10 -4.62 -6.10
CA PRO A 45 -3.69 -5.08 -4.77
C PRO A 45 -3.62 -3.93 -3.77
N ALA A 46 -3.58 -4.27 -2.49
CA ALA A 46 -3.18 -3.32 -1.46
C ALA A 46 -1.75 -2.84 -1.72
N VAL A 47 -1.46 -1.59 -1.39
CA VAL A 47 -0.13 -1.00 -1.57
C VAL A 47 0.42 -0.50 -0.24
N LEU A 48 1.70 -0.75 0.01
CA LEU A 48 2.47 -0.18 1.12
C LEU A 48 3.63 0.65 0.55
N PHE A 49 3.60 1.95 0.80
CA PHE A 49 4.69 2.86 0.44
C PHE A 49 5.73 2.87 1.56
N GLU A 50 6.97 2.53 1.24
CA GLU A 50 8.05 2.41 2.24
C GLU A 50 8.94 3.65 2.32
N ASN A 51 8.90 4.50 1.29
CA ASN A 51 9.73 5.69 1.17
C ASN A 51 8.89 6.90 0.78
N VAL A 52 8.26 7.55 1.76
CA VAL A 52 7.49 8.78 1.54
C VAL A 52 8.42 9.98 1.68
N VAL A 53 8.50 10.81 0.64
CA VAL A 53 9.37 11.99 0.60
C VAL A 53 8.57 13.26 0.39
N ASP A 54 8.83 14.27 1.22
CA ASP A 54 8.29 15.62 0.98
C ASP A 54 8.99 16.18 -0.26
N SER A 55 8.19 16.61 -1.24
CA SER A 55 8.65 17.20 -2.50
C SER A 55 8.99 18.69 -2.36
#